data_AF-A0A8J7CIX7-F1
#
_entry.id   AF-A0A8J7CIX7-F1
#
_cell.length_a   1.000
_cell.length_b   1.000
_cell.length_c   1.000
_cell.angle_alpha   90.00
_cell.angle_beta   90.00
_cell.angle_gamma   90.00
#
_symmetry.space_group_name_H-M   'P 1'
#
loop_
_entity.id
_entity.type
_entity.pdbx_description
1 polymer ?
#
loop_
_entity_poly.entity_id
_entity_poly.type
_entity_poly.pdbx_seq_one_letter_code
_entity_poly.pdbx_strand_id
1 'polypeptide(L)'
;MMARKRINRSLSLGLALSAAILMVSGLGHAGKKQKPDEYVVTEAELQLELMSYADRYAAVVAQVIDDVERLGPPPATRRAIVGDLVYSAASAFTIAADPEPQLGLLDMVVMTTLGRIVYEDYWRPRLGEPADLVIVAFQKLERDVWAVATPILSQDQQQELRERIATFHADNPELSTFSNLRFADFPSKRSSSTLKKQ
;
A
#
# COMPACT_ATOMS: atom_id res chain seq x y z
N MET A 1 68.18 -24.38 -4.89
CA MET A 1 69.29 -24.03 -3.98
C MET A 1 69.32 -22.51 -3.88
N MET A 2 68.75 -21.95 -2.81
CA MET A 2 69.47 -21.22 -1.74
C MET A 2 70.05 -19.87 -2.21
N ALA A 3 70.01 -18.77 -1.47
CA ALA A 3 69.41 -18.42 -0.18
C ALA A 3 69.70 -16.92 0.06
N ARG A 4 68.80 -16.26 0.81
CA ARG A 4 69.04 -15.27 1.90
C ARG A 4 69.95 -14.06 1.60
N LYS A 5 69.56 -12.81 1.94
CA LYS A 5 69.47 -12.28 3.32
C LYS A 5 68.88 -10.85 3.24
N ARG A 6 67.74 -10.57 3.88
CA ARG A 6 67.54 -9.81 5.15
C ARG A 6 67.90 -8.33 5.15
N ILE A 7 66.88 -7.50 5.43
CA ILE A 7 66.89 -6.40 6.42
C ILE A 7 65.45 -6.38 7.03
N ASN A 8 65.18 -6.94 8.23
CA ASN A 8 65.24 -6.36 9.60
C ASN A 8 64.47 -5.02 9.71
N ARG A 9 63.67 -4.68 10.73
CA ARG A 9 63.36 -5.19 12.08
C ARG A 9 62.18 -4.33 12.58
N SER A 10 61.27 -4.86 13.41
CA SER A 10 61.05 -4.50 14.84
C SER A 10 59.66 -3.85 15.01
N LEU A 11 58.90 -4.00 16.10
CA LEU A 11 59.04 -4.70 17.37
C LEU A 11 57.62 -4.91 17.92
N SER A 12 57.40 -6.05 18.56
CA SER A 12 56.25 -6.39 19.41
C SER A 12 56.24 -5.65 20.76
N LEU A 13 55.05 -5.43 21.34
CA LEU A 13 54.67 -5.37 22.78
C LEU A 13 53.23 -4.77 22.79
N GLY A 14 52.15 -5.32 23.34
CA GLY A 14 51.97 -6.10 24.56
C GLY A 14 51.56 -5.17 25.71
N LEU A 15 50.26 -5.05 26.03
CA LEU A 15 49.78 -4.86 27.40
C LEU A 15 48.27 -5.09 27.53
N ALA A 16 47.90 -5.85 28.55
CA ALA A 16 46.54 -6.22 28.93
C ALA A 16 46.05 -5.37 30.12
N LEU A 17 44.71 -5.35 30.25
CA LEU A 17 43.91 -5.24 31.48
C LEU A 17 43.93 -3.92 32.27
N SER A 18 42.75 -3.33 32.49
CA SER A 18 42.20 -2.97 33.83
C SER A 18 40.87 -2.24 33.70
N ALA A 19 39.82 -2.84 34.25
CA ALA A 19 38.53 -2.20 34.48
C ALA A 19 38.63 -1.21 35.65
N ALA A 20 38.05 -0.02 35.50
CA ALA A 20 37.79 0.89 36.61
C ALA A 20 36.32 1.35 36.54
N ILE A 21 35.53 0.78 37.42
CA ILE A 21 34.15 1.18 37.73
C ILE A 21 34.24 2.51 38.48
N LEU A 22 33.70 3.58 37.91
CA LEU A 22 33.39 4.80 38.64
C LEU A 22 31.88 4.96 38.73
N MET A 23 31.38 4.68 39.94
CA MET A 23 30.05 5.04 40.39
C MET A 23 29.93 6.57 40.44
N VAL A 24 29.03 7.12 39.63
CA VAL A 24 28.49 8.46 39.86
C VAL A 24 27.04 8.30 40.29
N SER A 25 26.82 8.43 41.59
CA SER A 25 25.53 8.70 42.19
C SER A 25 25.24 10.18 42.02
N GLY A 26 24.13 10.56 41.37
CA GLY A 26 23.76 11.97 41.30
C GLY A 26 22.50 12.27 40.51
N LEU A 27 21.43 12.57 41.25
CA LEU A 27 20.21 13.27 40.88
C LEU A 27 19.21 12.53 39.97
N GLY A 28 18.20 11.98 40.64
CA GLY A 28 16.93 11.63 40.02
C GLY A 28 16.38 12.79 39.20
N HIS A 29 16.43 12.62 37.89
CA HIS A 29 15.49 13.30 37.01
C HIS A 29 14.16 12.58 37.18
N ALA A 30 13.22 13.25 37.82
CA ALA A 30 11.81 12.93 37.68
C ALA A 30 11.52 12.92 36.19
N GLY A 31 11.44 11.70 35.62
CA GLY A 31 11.10 11.49 34.23
C GLY A 31 9.75 12.15 34.00
N LYS A 32 9.75 13.31 33.35
CA LYS A 32 8.57 13.80 32.66
C LYS A 32 8.10 12.63 31.82
N LYS A 33 6.90 12.13 32.08
CA LYS A 33 6.25 11.14 31.21
C LYS A 33 6.33 11.73 29.80
N GLN A 34 7.19 11.17 28.96
CA GLN A 34 7.17 11.45 27.53
C GLN A 34 5.75 11.13 27.10
N LYS A 35 5.05 12.15 26.62
CA LYS A 35 3.84 11.91 25.85
C LYS A 35 4.24 10.90 24.76
N PRO A 36 3.46 9.85 24.51
CA PRO A 36 3.78 8.91 23.44
C PRO A 36 4.02 9.75 22.19
N ASP A 37 5.22 9.64 21.62
CA ASP A 37 5.56 10.34 20.39
C ASP A 37 4.46 10.00 19.39
N GLU A 38 3.80 11.03 18.88
CA GLU A 38 2.83 10.91 17.81
C GLU A 38 3.57 10.25 16.63
N TYR A 39 3.30 8.98 16.39
CA TYR A 39 3.99 8.22 15.34
C TYR A 39 3.55 8.80 14.00
N VAL A 40 4.43 9.59 13.39
CA VAL A 40 4.24 10.16 12.06
C VAL A 40 4.85 9.19 11.05
N VAL A 41 4.01 8.59 10.22
CA VAL A 41 4.44 7.75 9.09
C VAL A 41 5.25 8.62 8.13
N THR A 42 6.49 8.24 7.86
CA THR A 42 7.34 8.93 6.87
C THR A 42 6.95 8.57 5.44
N GLU A 43 7.33 9.40 4.46
CA GLU A 43 7.09 9.11 3.04
C GLU A 43 7.74 7.79 2.60
N ALA A 44 8.93 7.47 3.10
CA ALA A 44 9.61 6.22 2.79
C ALA A 44 8.90 4.99 3.40
N GLU A 45 8.40 5.10 4.63
CA GLU A 45 7.58 4.04 5.24
C GLU A 45 6.26 3.84 4.49
N LEU A 46 5.59 4.94 4.09
CA LEU A 46 4.38 4.87 3.28
C LEU A 46 4.66 4.22 1.91
N GLN A 47 5.76 4.59 1.26
CA GLN A 47 6.16 4.00 -0.01
C GLN A 47 6.36 2.48 0.12
N LEU A 48 7.07 2.03 1.16
CA LEU A 48 7.26 0.60 1.42
C LEU A 48 5.94 -0.12 1.71
N GLU A 49 5.03 0.51 2.46
CA GLU A 49 3.72 -0.06 2.74
C GLU A 49 2.85 -0.16 1.48
N LEU A 50 2.92 0.81 0.57
CA LEU A 50 2.24 0.75 -0.73
C LEU A 50 2.81 -0.35 -1.63
N MET A 51 4.13 -0.54 -1.65
CA MET A 51 4.76 -1.65 -2.38
C MET A 51 4.29 -3.00 -1.81
N SER A 52 4.32 -3.15 -0.47
CA SER A 52 3.80 -4.32 0.23
C SER A 52 2.31 -4.56 -0.04
N TYR A 53 1.51 -3.49 -0.11
CA TYR A 53 0.10 -3.58 -0.49
C TYR A 53 -0.05 -4.05 -1.94
N ALA A 54 0.74 -3.54 -2.89
CA ALA A 54 0.69 -3.97 -4.28
C ALA A 54 1.06 -5.46 -4.44
N ASP A 55 2.04 -5.96 -3.68
CA ASP A 55 2.37 -7.40 -3.64
C ASP A 55 1.18 -8.24 -3.12
N ARG A 56 0.54 -7.79 -2.03
CA ARG A 56 -0.68 -8.44 -1.50
C ARG A 56 -1.84 -8.37 -2.49
N TYR A 57 -1.98 -7.25 -3.19
CA TYR A 57 -2.99 -7.06 -4.23
C TYR A 57 -2.81 -8.09 -5.34
N ALA A 58 -1.59 -8.20 -5.88
CA ALA A 58 -1.26 -9.17 -6.92
C ALA A 58 -1.50 -10.62 -6.46
N ALA A 59 -1.16 -10.95 -5.20
CA ALA A 59 -1.41 -12.28 -4.65
C ALA A 59 -2.91 -12.63 -4.56
N VAL A 60 -3.74 -11.69 -4.09
CA VAL A 60 -5.20 -11.88 -4.04
C VAL A 60 -5.79 -11.99 -5.45
N VAL A 61 -5.32 -11.17 -6.39
CA VAL A 61 -5.73 -11.24 -7.79
C VAL A 61 -5.38 -12.59 -8.42
N ALA A 62 -4.16 -13.09 -8.21
CA ALA A 62 -3.77 -14.40 -8.72
C ALA A 62 -4.69 -15.52 -8.18
N GLN A 63 -4.97 -15.48 -6.87
CA GLN A 63 -5.85 -16.47 -6.24
C GLN A 63 -7.27 -16.44 -6.82
N VAL A 64 -7.86 -15.25 -7.01
CA VAL A 64 -9.22 -15.15 -7.53
C VAL A 64 -9.30 -15.53 -9.00
N ILE A 65 -8.24 -15.30 -9.78
CA ILE A 65 -8.14 -15.82 -11.16
C ILE A 65 -8.22 -17.35 -11.14
N ASP A 66 -7.43 -18.02 -10.30
CA ASP A 66 -7.46 -19.47 -10.18
C ASP A 66 -8.83 -19.99 -9.71
N ASP A 67 -9.49 -19.28 -8.79
CA ASP A 67 -10.83 -19.62 -8.30
C ASP A 67 -11.87 -19.51 -9.43
N VAL A 68 -11.80 -18.44 -10.23
CA VAL A 68 -12.67 -18.22 -11.40
C VAL A 68 -12.41 -19.27 -12.48
N GLU A 69 -11.16 -19.66 -12.73
CA GLU A 69 -10.86 -20.73 -13.68
C GLU A 69 -11.44 -22.08 -13.25
N ARG A 70 -11.41 -22.39 -11.95
CA ARG A 70 -12.01 -23.61 -11.40
C ARG A 70 -13.52 -23.69 -11.57
N LEU A 71 -14.23 -22.55 -11.65
CA LEU A 71 -15.66 -22.53 -12.00
C LEU A 71 -15.94 -22.90 -13.47
N GLY A 72 -14.93 -22.90 -14.33
CA GLY A 72 -15.09 -23.19 -15.76
C GLY A 72 -16.09 -22.27 -16.49
N PRO A 73 -16.05 -20.93 -16.31
CA PRO A 73 -17.01 -20.03 -16.92
C PRO A 73 -16.86 -19.97 -18.44
N PRO A 74 -17.86 -19.45 -19.17
CA PRO A 74 -17.76 -19.25 -20.61
C PRO A 74 -16.49 -18.44 -20.99
N PRO A 75 -15.85 -18.72 -22.15
CA PRO A 75 -14.61 -18.06 -22.52
C PRO A 75 -14.66 -16.52 -22.55
N ALA A 76 -15.83 -15.94 -22.86
CA ALA A 76 -16.04 -14.50 -22.83
C ALA A 76 -15.98 -13.94 -21.39
N THR A 77 -16.67 -14.57 -20.44
CA THR A 77 -16.64 -14.22 -19.01
C THR A 77 -15.24 -14.37 -18.44
N ARG A 78 -14.57 -15.49 -18.73
CA ARG A 78 -13.17 -15.70 -18.31
C ARG A 78 -12.27 -14.56 -18.81
N ARG A 79 -12.35 -14.20 -20.10
CA ARG A 79 -11.54 -13.12 -20.66
C ARG A 79 -11.81 -11.77 -20.02
N ALA A 80 -13.08 -11.43 -19.78
CA ALA A 80 -13.46 -10.17 -19.16
C ALA A 80 -12.83 -10.04 -17.76
N ILE A 81 -13.02 -11.05 -16.90
CA ILE A 81 -12.51 -11.05 -15.53
C ILE A 81 -10.97 -11.07 -15.50
N VAL A 82 -10.35 -12.04 -16.18
CA VAL A 82 -8.89 -12.21 -16.13
C VAL A 82 -8.19 -10.99 -16.72
N GLY A 83 -8.70 -10.44 -17.82
CA GLY A 83 -8.13 -9.24 -18.43
C GLY A 83 -8.15 -8.05 -17.46
N ASP A 84 -9.31 -7.75 -16.92
CA ASP A 84 -9.51 -6.62 -16.01
C ASP A 84 -8.67 -6.75 -14.72
N LEU A 85 -8.61 -7.95 -14.14
CA LEU A 85 -7.81 -8.23 -12.96
C LEU A 85 -6.30 -8.10 -13.20
N VAL A 86 -5.78 -8.62 -14.32
CA VAL A 86 -4.37 -8.49 -14.69
C VAL A 86 -3.99 -7.01 -14.88
N TYR A 87 -4.83 -6.23 -15.55
CA TYR A 87 -4.62 -4.79 -15.69
C TYR A 87 -4.65 -4.07 -14.33
N SER A 88 -5.55 -4.47 -13.43
CA SER A 88 -5.62 -3.88 -12.10
C SER A 88 -4.37 -4.16 -11.25
N ALA A 89 -3.80 -5.36 -11.34
CA ALA A 89 -2.56 -5.69 -10.64
C ALA A 89 -1.36 -4.90 -11.18
N ALA A 90 -1.27 -4.72 -12.51
CA ALA A 90 -0.24 -3.86 -13.11
C ALA A 90 -0.39 -2.40 -12.68
N SER A 91 -1.62 -1.91 -12.57
CA SER A 91 -1.91 -0.56 -12.07
C SER A 91 -1.52 -0.42 -10.60
N ALA A 92 -1.78 -1.42 -9.74
CA ALA A 92 -1.37 -1.39 -8.35
C ALA A 92 0.15 -1.16 -8.21
N PHE A 93 0.97 -1.89 -8.97
CA PHE A 93 2.43 -1.67 -8.97
C PHE A 93 2.81 -0.29 -9.51
N THR A 94 2.10 0.22 -10.52
CA THR A 94 2.35 1.56 -11.09
C THR A 94 2.07 2.65 -10.06
N ILE A 95 0.93 2.56 -9.36
CA ILE A 95 0.54 3.49 -8.30
C ILE A 95 1.52 3.40 -7.13
N ALA A 96 1.89 2.19 -6.72
CA ALA A 96 2.85 1.99 -5.63
C ALA A 96 4.26 2.46 -5.97
N ALA A 97 4.61 2.58 -7.25
CA ALA A 97 5.90 3.11 -7.71
C ALA A 97 5.90 4.63 -7.93
N ASP A 98 4.77 5.31 -7.68
CA ASP A 98 4.65 6.75 -7.84
C ASP A 98 5.62 7.49 -6.89
N PRO A 99 6.31 8.55 -7.35
CA PRO A 99 7.25 9.30 -6.52
C PRO A 99 6.57 10.12 -5.40
N GLU A 100 5.24 10.28 -5.41
CA GLU A 100 4.45 10.93 -4.36
C GLU A 100 3.60 9.89 -3.60
N PRO A 101 4.11 9.29 -2.50
CA PRO A 101 3.44 8.17 -1.83
C PRO A 101 2.07 8.54 -1.25
N GLN A 102 1.85 9.81 -0.87
CA GLN A 102 0.55 10.27 -0.38
C GLN A 102 -0.50 10.27 -1.49
N LEU A 103 -0.14 10.70 -2.70
CA LEU A 103 -1.03 10.62 -3.86
C LEU A 103 -1.25 9.16 -4.25
N GLY A 104 -0.19 8.36 -4.26
CA GLY A 104 -0.27 6.91 -4.50
C GLY A 104 -1.22 6.20 -3.54
N LEU A 105 -1.25 6.59 -2.26
CA LEU A 105 -2.23 6.07 -1.30
C LEU A 105 -3.68 6.40 -1.70
N LEU A 106 -3.95 7.65 -2.08
CA LEU A 106 -5.29 8.06 -2.51
C LEU A 106 -5.71 7.31 -3.77
N ASP A 107 -4.81 7.18 -4.74
CA ASP A 107 -5.04 6.44 -5.98
C ASP A 107 -5.32 4.96 -5.72
N MET A 108 -4.58 4.33 -4.79
CA MET A 108 -4.78 2.93 -4.43
C MET A 108 -6.13 2.72 -3.74
N VAL A 109 -6.52 3.61 -2.83
CA VAL A 109 -7.83 3.56 -2.17
C VAL A 109 -8.95 3.71 -3.19
N VAL A 110 -8.81 4.67 -4.10
CA VAL A 110 -9.77 4.93 -5.19
C VAL A 110 -9.92 3.71 -6.08
N MET A 111 -8.81 3.19 -6.62
CA MET A 111 -8.84 2.07 -7.55
C MET A 111 -9.48 0.84 -6.92
N THR A 112 -9.11 0.49 -5.69
CA THR A 112 -9.63 -0.70 -5.03
C THR A 112 -11.09 -0.54 -4.62
N THR A 113 -11.48 0.61 -4.08
CA THR A 113 -12.87 0.87 -3.66
C THR A 113 -13.80 0.92 -4.88
N LEU A 114 -13.40 1.63 -5.93
CA LEU A 114 -14.18 1.71 -7.15
C LEU A 114 -14.24 0.38 -7.89
N GLY A 115 -13.15 -0.40 -7.89
CA GLY A 115 -13.13 -1.76 -8.43
C GLY A 115 -14.19 -2.66 -7.82
N ARG A 116 -14.35 -2.63 -6.48
CA ARG A 116 -15.46 -3.33 -5.82
C ARG A 116 -16.82 -2.89 -6.35
N ILE A 117 -17.07 -1.59 -6.35
CA ILE A 117 -18.37 -1.01 -6.74
C ILE A 117 -18.71 -1.36 -8.20
N VAL A 118 -17.75 -1.22 -9.11
CA VAL A 118 -17.93 -1.57 -10.54
C VAL A 118 -18.23 -3.07 -10.70
N TYR A 119 -17.59 -3.95 -9.91
CA TYR A 119 -17.93 -5.36 -9.94
C TYR A 119 -19.32 -5.66 -9.40
N GLU A 120 -19.73 -5.02 -8.30
CA GLU A 120 -21.05 -5.18 -7.70
C GLU A 120 -22.18 -4.66 -8.62
N ASP A 121 -22.02 -3.47 -9.19
CA ASP A 121 -23.11 -2.76 -9.86
C ASP A 121 -23.13 -3.01 -11.38
N TYR A 122 -21.96 -3.07 -12.02
CA TYR A 122 -21.87 -3.25 -13.47
C TYR A 122 -21.65 -4.71 -13.88
N TRP A 123 -20.64 -5.38 -13.32
CA TRP A 123 -20.24 -6.71 -13.79
C TRP A 123 -21.08 -7.85 -13.24
N ARG A 124 -21.49 -7.80 -11.97
CA ARG A 124 -22.24 -8.89 -11.34
C ARG A 124 -23.56 -9.23 -12.04
N PRO A 125 -24.37 -8.25 -12.50
CA PRO A 125 -25.56 -8.55 -13.30
C PRO A 125 -25.25 -9.18 -14.67
N ARG A 126 -24.05 -8.92 -15.23
CA ARG A 126 -23.66 -9.32 -16.58
C ARG A 126 -22.90 -10.65 -16.63
N LEU A 127 -22.10 -10.95 -15.61
CA LEU A 127 -21.19 -12.10 -15.56
C LEU A 127 -21.70 -13.22 -14.65
N GLY A 128 -22.64 -12.93 -13.74
CA GLY A 128 -23.21 -13.92 -12.83
C GLY A 128 -22.25 -14.32 -11.70
N GLU A 129 -22.38 -15.56 -11.23
CA GLU A 129 -21.64 -16.12 -10.10
C GLU A 129 -20.11 -15.93 -10.14
N PRO A 130 -19.40 -16.03 -11.28
CA PRO A 130 -17.96 -15.75 -11.31
C PRO A 130 -17.55 -14.36 -10.80
N ALA A 131 -18.42 -13.35 -10.93
CA ALA A 131 -18.14 -12.02 -10.40
C ALA A 131 -18.21 -11.97 -8.87
N ASP A 132 -18.94 -12.87 -8.19
CA ASP A 132 -19.01 -12.91 -6.73
C ASP A 132 -17.64 -13.20 -6.11
N LEU A 133 -16.84 -14.07 -6.74
CA LEU A 133 -15.47 -14.35 -6.30
C LEU A 133 -14.60 -13.08 -6.35
N VAL A 134 -14.75 -12.30 -7.42
CA VAL A 134 -14.02 -11.04 -7.59
C VAL A 134 -14.46 -9.99 -6.58
N ILE A 135 -15.77 -9.88 -6.32
CA ILE A 135 -16.31 -8.98 -5.29
C ILE A 135 -15.73 -9.32 -3.92
N VAL A 136 -15.70 -10.59 -3.54
CA VAL A 136 -15.12 -11.02 -2.25
C VAL A 136 -13.64 -10.65 -2.16
N ALA A 137 -12.89 -10.84 -3.25
CA ALA A 137 -11.49 -10.43 -3.33
C ALA A 137 -11.32 -8.91 -3.15
N PHE A 138 -12.12 -8.10 -3.85
CA PHE A 138 -12.09 -6.65 -3.72
C PHE A 138 -12.53 -6.14 -2.35
N GLN A 139 -13.51 -6.78 -1.71
CA GLN A 139 -13.88 -6.46 -0.33
C GLN A 139 -12.72 -6.67 0.64
N LYS A 140 -11.90 -7.73 0.44
CA LYS A 140 -10.68 -7.93 1.22
C LYS A 140 -9.65 -6.83 0.93
N LEU A 141 -9.38 -6.58 -0.35
CA LEU A 141 -8.39 -5.58 -0.77
C LEU A 141 -8.77 -4.17 -0.30
N GLU A 142 -10.05 -3.83 -0.32
CA GLU A 142 -10.56 -2.55 0.16
C GLU A 142 -10.33 -2.43 1.68
N ARG A 143 -10.69 -3.45 2.47
CA ARG A 143 -10.40 -3.42 3.91
C ARG A 143 -8.91 -3.23 4.18
N ASP A 144 -8.06 -3.92 3.43
CA ASP A 144 -6.61 -3.85 3.61
C ASP A 144 -6.05 -2.46 3.25
N VAL A 145 -6.51 -1.81 2.17
CA VAL A 145 -6.00 -0.47 1.81
C VAL A 145 -6.49 0.62 2.76
N TRP A 146 -7.73 0.50 3.26
CA TRP A 146 -8.22 1.41 4.29
C TRP A 146 -7.49 1.25 5.62
N ALA A 147 -6.99 0.06 5.95
CA ALA A 147 -6.10 -0.14 7.09
C ALA A 147 -4.76 0.60 6.91
N VAL A 148 -4.21 0.63 5.69
CA VAL A 148 -3.02 1.45 5.36
C VAL A 148 -3.34 2.95 5.47
N ALA A 149 -4.51 3.37 5.01
CA ALA A 149 -4.90 4.78 5.01
C ALA A 149 -5.26 5.34 6.40
N THR A 150 -5.74 4.50 7.30
CA THR A 150 -6.24 4.90 8.64
C THR A 150 -5.25 5.73 9.48
N PRO A 151 -3.97 5.35 9.62
CA PRO A 151 -3.01 6.15 10.38
C PRO A 151 -2.60 7.47 9.70
N ILE A 152 -2.96 7.67 8.43
CA ILE A 152 -2.49 8.80 7.60
C ILE A 152 -3.61 9.82 7.35
N LEU A 153 -4.83 9.33 7.13
CA LEU A 153 -6.00 10.15 6.84
C LEU A 153 -6.88 10.31 8.09
N SER A 154 -7.29 11.54 8.39
CA SER A 154 -8.32 11.80 9.41
C SER A 154 -9.65 11.16 9.01
N GLN A 155 -10.54 10.92 9.98
CA GLN A 155 -11.88 10.38 9.69
C GLN A 155 -12.64 11.24 8.68
N ASP A 156 -12.53 12.57 8.77
CA ASP A 156 -13.15 13.50 7.82
C ASP A 156 -12.58 13.34 6.40
N GLN A 157 -11.26 13.17 6.27
CA GLN A 157 -10.60 12.91 4.98
C GLN A 157 -10.99 11.56 4.39
N GLN A 158 -11.12 10.52 5.22
CA GLN A 158 -11.59 9.20 4.78
C GLN A 158 -13.04 9.27 4.28
N GLN A 159 -13.90 9.95 5.03
CA GLN A 159 -15.31 10.14 4.64
C GLN A 159 -15.43 10.97 3.36
N GLU A 160 -14.65 12.05 3.25
CA GLU A 160 -14.59 12.87 2.04
C GLU A 160 -14.19 12.03 0.81
N LEU A 161 -13.19 11.16 0.94
CA LEU A 161 -12.74 10.30 -0.15
C LEU A 161 -13.83 9.29 -0.57
N ARG A 162 -14.52 8.67 0.40
CA ARG A 162 -15.65 7.75 0.13
C ARG A 162 -16.78 8.46 -0.63
N GLU A 163 -17.13 9.67 -0.20
CA GLU A 163 -18.17 10.47 -0.85
C GLU A 163 -17.81 10.84 -2.28
N ARG A 164 -16.54 11.18 -2.55
CA ARG A 164 -16.06 11.47 -3.90
C ARG A 164 -16.16 10.24 -4.80
N ILE A 165 -15.76 9.08 -4.32
CA ILE A 165 -15.84 7.82 -5.07
C ILE A 165 -17.31 7.46 -5.36
N ALA A 166 -18.18 7.56 -4.36
CA ALA A 166 -19.61 7.31 -4.52
C ALA A 166 -20.27 8.29 -5.50
N THR A 167 -19.93 9.58 -5.42
CA THR A 167 -20.44 10.61 -6.35
C THR A 167 -19.99 10.33 -7.77
N PHE A 168 -18.69 10.05 -7.98
CA PHE A 168 -18.16 9.72 -9.28
C PHE A 168 -18.85 8.50 -9.89
N HIS A 169 -19.08 7.44 -9.11
CA HIS A 169 -19.81 6.26 -9.58
C HIS A 169 -21.26 6.58 -9.93
N ALA A 170 -21.95 7.37 -9.10
CA ALA A 170 -23.34 7.79 -9.38
C ALA A 170 -23.45 8.61 -10.68
N ASP A 171 -22.44 9.43 -10.98
CA ASP A 171 -22.37 10.22 -12.21
C ASP A 171 -21.93 9.37 -13.44
N ASN A 172 -21.36 8.18 -13.21
CA ASN A 172 -20.82 7.29 -14.25
C ASN A 172 -21.31 5.83 -14.07
N PRO A 173 -22.62 5.54 -14.11
CA PRO A 173 -23.17 4.22 -13.79
C PRO A 173 -22.83 3.12 -14.81
N GLU A 174 -22.47 3.49 -16.04
CA GLU A 174 -22.07 2.55 -17.10
C GLU A 174 -20.55 2.31 -17.13
N LEU A 175 -19.83 2.81 -16.12
CA LEU A 175 -18.39 2.60 -16.00
C LEU A 175 -18.10 1.10 -15.79
N SER A 176 -17.31 0.55 -16.69
CA SER A 176 -16.96 -0.88 -16.70
C SER A 176 -15.49 -1.14 -16.37
N THR A 177 -14.67 -0.09 -16.29
CA THR A 177 -13.23 -0.17 -16.04
C THR A 177 -12.83 0.83 -14.95
N PHE A 178 -11.88 0.45 -14.10
CA PHE A 178 -11.45 1.28 -12.97
C PHE A 178 -9.93 1.38 -12.83
N SER A 179 -9.18 0.43 -13.41
CA SER A 179 -7.72 0.31 -13.24
C SER A 179 -6.92 1.55 -13.66
N ASN A 180 -7.42 2.37 -14.58
CA ASN A 180 -6.72 3.58 -15.04
C ASN A 180 -7.20 4.86 -14.35
N LEU A 181 -8.22 4.79 -13.50
CA LEU A 181 -8.72 5.96 -12.80
C LEU A 181 -7.81 6.27 -11.62
N ARG A 182 -7.62 7.56 -11.39
CA ARG A 182 -6.79 8.13 -10.31
C ARG A 182 -7.63 9.10 -9.51
N PHE A 183 -7.23 9.38 -8.28
CA PHE A 183 -7.90 10.31 -7.39
C PHE A 183 -8.14 11.68 -8.03
N ALA A 184 -7.22 12.12 -8.90
CA ALA A 184 -7.35 13.37 -9.63
C ALA A 184 -8.57 13.45 -10.57
N ASP A 185 -9.12 12.31 -11.00
CA ASP A 185 -10.29 12.20 -11.87
C ASP A 185 -11.61 12.43 -11.12
N PHE A 186 -11.58 12.43 -9.78
CA PHE A 186 -12.78 12.49 -8.95
C PHE A 186 -13.12 13.93 -8.61
N PRO A 187 -14.42 14.30 -8.62
CA PRO A 187 -14.85 15.66 -8.38
C PRO A 187 -14.42 16.14 -6.99
N SER A 188 -13.85 17.34 -6.93
CA SER A 188 -13.44 17.98 -5.67
C SER A 188 -14.37 19.15 -5.34
N LYS A 189 -14.85 19.20 -4.09
CA LYS A 189 -15.47 20.42 -3.54
C LYS A 189 -14.35 21.35 -3.09
N ARG A 190 -13.72 22.06 -4.04
CA ARG A 190 -12.48 22.87 -3.82
C ARG A 190 -12.56 23.84 -2.63
N SER A 191 -13.75 24.32 -2.27
CA SER A 191 -13.95 25.24 -1.14
C SER A 191 -13.94 24.58 0.25
N SER A 192 -14.03 23.25 0.34
CA SER A 192 -14.10 22.50 1.62
C SER A 192 -13.18 21.28 1.67
N SER A 193 -12.33 21.07 0.66
CA SER A 193 -11.48 19.89 0.54
C SER A 193 -10.35 19.92 1.56
N THR A 194 -10.28 18.90 2.41
CA THR A 194 -9.16 18.70 3.35
C THR A 194 -8.13 17.70 2.83
N LEU A 195 -8.50 16.95 1.79
CA LEU A 195 -7.57 16.20 0.95
C LEU A 195 -6.80 17.19 0.07
N LYS A 196 -5.51 17.34 0.29
CA LYS A 196 -4.69 18.26 -0.48
C LYS A 196 -4.63 17.82 -1.95
N LYS A 197 -4.78 18.77 -2.86
CA LYS A 197 -3.96 18.83 -4.08
C LYS A 197 -2.78 19.73 -3.70
N GLN A 198 -1.55 19.23 -3.73
CA GLN A 198 -0.38 20.11 -3.83
C GLN A 198 -0.16 20.44 -5.31
#